data_AF-A0A8X6SEK3-F1
#
_entry.id   AF-A0A8X6SEK3-F1
#
_cell.length_a   1.000
_cell.length_b   1.000
_cell.length_c   1.000
_cell.angle_alpha   90.00
_cell.angle_beta   90.00
_cell.angle_gamma   90.00
#
_symmetry.space_group_name_H-M   'P 1'
#
loop_
_entity.id
_entity.type
_entity.pdbx_description
1 polymer ?
#
loop_
_entity_poly.entity_id
_entity_poly.type
_entity_poly.pdbx_seq_one_letter_code
_entity_poly.pdbx_strand_id
1 'polypeptide(L)'
;MAQRKHLDDFLRGRIIGQLEWGRNQLEVSEELGIAQSVISRLWQRFQDDGHIYRAVILEQHVRSFWGAMGAEFLFMDDNARPHRANIVDECLQSEDITRMD
;
A
#
# COMPACT_ATOMS: atom_id res chain seq x y z
N MET A 1 -11.07 -23.90 20.08
CA MET A 1 -11.28 -23.03 18.89
C MET A 1 -10.85 -21.62 19.26
N ALA A 2 -9.78 -21.09 18.65
CA ALA A 2 -9.31 -19.74 18.94
C ALA A 2 -10.18 -18.73 18.17
N GLN A 3 -10.89 -17.86 18.89
CA GLN A 3 -11.68 -16.78 18.31
C GLN A 3 -10.71 -15.79 17.65
N ARG A 4 -10.76 -15.65 16.31
CA ARG A 4 -10.06 -14.56 15.61
C ARG A 4 -10.72 -13.25 16.04
N LYS A 5 -10.10 -12.54 16.98
CA LYS A 5 -10.46 -11.13 17.23
C LYS A 5 -10.15 -10.35 15.95
N HIS A 6 -11.17 -9.74 15.38
CA HIS A 6 -11.02 -8.89 14.20
C HIS A 6 -10.26 -7.63 14.62
N LEU A 7 -9.10 -7.38 14.01
CA LEU A 7 -8.38 -6.11 14.18
C LEU A 7 -9.21 -5.03 13.49
N ASP A 8 -9.59 -3.98 14.20
CA ASP A 8 -10.35 -2.87 13.62
C ASP A 8 -9.51 -2.09 12.59
N ASP A 9 -10.19 -1.41 11.68
CA ASP A 9 -9.55 -0.77 10.51
C ASP A 9 -8.67 0.44 10.88
N PHE A 10 -8.94 1.06 12.03
CA PHE A 10 -8.13 2.13 12.58
C PHE A 10 -6.78 1.58 13.05
N LEU A 11 -6.78 0.52 13.85
CA LEU A 11 -5.56 -0.13 14.32
C LEU A 11 -4.76 -0.74 13.17
N ARG A 12 -5.43 -1.34 12.18
CA ARG A 12 -4.76 -1.76 10.93
C ARG A 12 -4.05 -0.59 10.23
N GLY A 13 -4.68 0.58 10.23
CA GLY A 13 -4.12 1.79 9.64
C GLY A 13 -2.91 2.33 10.34
N ARG A 14 -2.99 2.39 11.67
CA ARG A 14 -1.85 2.79 12.49
C ARG A 14 -0.66 1.87 12.27
N ILE A 15 -0.87 0.56 12.23
CA ILE A 15 0.20 -0.41 11.97
C ILE A 15 0.80 -0.18 10.57
N ILE A 16 -0.03 -0.16 9.53
CA ILE A 16 0.45 0.01 8.14
C ILE A 16 1.22 1.33 8.00
N GLY A 17 0.65 2.44 8.47
CA GLY A 17 1.30 3.75 8.37
C GLY A 17 2.63 3.83 9.13
N GLN A 18 2.77 3.17 10.30
CA GLN A 18 4.06 3.11 11.00
C GLN A 18 5.09 2.29 10.23
N LEU A 19 4.69 1.16 9.63
CA LEU A 19 5.59 0.33 8.83
C LEU A 19 5.99 1.01 7.52
N GLU A 20 5.08 1.71 6.86
CA GLU A 20 5.38 2.53 5.67
C GLU A 20 6.31 3.71 5.99
N TRP A 21 6.27 4.23 7.22
CA TRP A 21 7.26 5.20 7.72
C TRP A 21 8.58 4.55 8.17
N GLY A 22 8.80 3.27 7.85
CA GLY A 22 10.06 2.57 8.08
C GLY A 22 10.27 2.09 9.52
N ARG A 23 9.25 2.12 10.38
CA ARG A 23 9.37 1.53 11.72
C ARG A 23 9.45 0.01 11.65
N ASN A 24 10.17 -0.59 12.58
CA ASN A 24 10.29 -2.05 12.62
C ASN A 24 9.07 -2.72 13.29
N GLN A 25 8.78 -3.96 12.91
CA GLN A 25 7.61 -4.69 13.40
C GLN A 25 7.66 -5.01 14.89
N LEU A 26 8.86 -5.13 15.47
CA LEU A 26 9.04 -5.43 16.90
C LEU A 26 8.64 -4.23 17.76
N GLU A 27 9.12 -3.05 17.42
CA GLU A 27 8.76 -1.80 18.09
C GLU A 27 7.25 -1.52 18.01
N VAL A 28 6.65 -1.73 16.83
CA VAL A 28 5.20 -1.57 16.64
C VAL A 28 4.43 -2.62 17.45
N SER A 29 4.95 -3.86 17.53
CA SER A 29 4.40 -4.94 18.35
C SER A 29 4.40 -4.57 19.84
N GLU A 30 5.53 -4.07 20.35
CA GLU A 30 5.70 -3.65 21.74
C GLU A 30 4.82 -2.45 22.09
N GLU A 31 4.78 -1.43 21.23
CA GLU A 31 3.97 -0.22 21.44
C GLU A 31 2.47 -0.51 21.50
N LEU A 32 1.98 -1.37 20.61
CA LEU A 32 0.54 -1.62 20.46
C LEU A 32 0.05 -2.85 21.23
N GLY A 33 0.95 -3.62 21.84
CA GLY A 33 0.61 -4.87 22.53
C GLY A 33 0.02 -5.93 21.58
N ILE A 34 0.34 -5.86 20.29
CA ILE A 34 -0.15 -6.77 19.25
C ILE A 34 0.96 -7.75 18.91
N ALA A 35 0.64 -9.04 18.84
CA ALA A 35 1.63 -10.04 18.48
C ALA A 35 2.30 -9.73 17.13
N GLN A 36 3.63 -9.72 17.09
CA GLN A 36 4.42 -9.48 15.88
C GLN A 36 3.97 -10.35 14.68
N SER A 37 3.52 -11.58 14.91
CA SER A 37 3.00 -12.46 13.84
C SER A 37 1.71 -11.95 13.18
N VAL A 38 0.89 -11.17 13.90
CA VAL A 38 -0.30 -10.50 13.33
C VAL A 38 0.13 -9.32 12.49
N ILE A 39 1.09 -8.53 12.97
CA ILE A 39 1.66 -7.38 12.23
C ILE A 39 2.33 -7.87 10.94
N SER A 40 3.17 -8.90 11.02
CA SER A 40 3.83 -9.51 9.86
C SER A 40 2.83 -9.98 8.80
N ARG A 41 1.75 -10.68 9.20
CA ARG A 41 0.70 -11.12 8.28
C ARG A 41 -0.08 -9.96 7.67
N LEU A 42 -0.37 -8.92 8.45
CA LEU A 42 -1.05 -7.73 7.94
C LEU A 42 -0.19 -6.99 6.91
N TRP A 43 1.10 -6.83 7.22
CA TRP A 43 2.07 -6.16 6.35
C TRP A 43 2.30 -6.91 5.04
N GLN A 44 2.42 -8.24 5.11
CA GLN A 44 2.55 -9.05 3.90
C GLN A 44 1.34 -8.89 2.99
N ARG A 45 0.12 -9.01 3.56
CA ARG A 45 -1.10 -8.87 2.77
C ARG A 45 -1.23 -7.48 2.13
N PHE A 46 -0.87 -6.43 2.86
CA PHE A 46 -0.91 -5.08 2.33
C PHE A 46 0.05 -4.90 1.14
N GLN A 47 1.28 -5.42 1.25
CA GLN A 47 2.22 -5.42 0.13
C GLN A 47 1.70 -6.25 -1.05
N ASP A 48 1.19 -7.45 -0.80
CA ASP A 48 0.64 -8.33 -1.84
C ASP A 48 -0.49 -7.64 -2.62
N ASP A 49 -1.43 -6.99 -1.91
CA ASP A 49 -2.53 -6.23 -2.50
C ASP A 49 -1.98 -5.04 -3.34
N GLY A 50 -0.98 -4.33 -2.84
CA GLY A 50 -0.29 -3.25 -3.57
C GLY A 50 0.46 -3.75 -4.81
N HIS A 51 1.12 -4.91 -4.72
CA HIS A 51 1.78 -5.57 -5.85
C HIS A 51 0.78 -5.98 -6.94
N ILE A 52 -0.38 -6.51 -6.56
CA ILE A 52 -1.45 -6.86 -7.51
C ILE A 52 -1.95 -5.61 -8.20
N TYR A 53 -2.22 -4.54 -7.47
CA TYR A 53 -2.66 -3.27 -8.04
C TYR A 53 -1.61 -2.71 -9.02
N ARG A 54 -0.33 -2.71 -8.62
CA ARG A 54 0.77 -2.31 -9.50
C ARG A 54 0.79 -3.12 -10.80
N ALA A 55 0.79 -4.45 -10.70
CA ALA A 55 0.92 -5.33 -11.86
C ALA A 55 -0.29 -5.25 -12.82
N VAL A 56 -1.50 -5.22 -12.26
CA VAL A 56 -2.74 -5.33 -13.04
C VAL A 56 -3.27 -3.96 -13.47
N ILE A 57 -3.10 -2.92 -12.67
CA ILE A 57 -3.64 -1.59 -12.98
C ILE A 57 -2.55 -0.67 -13.51
N LEU A 58 -1.48 -0.45 -12.74
CA LEU A 58 -0.47 0.54 -13.11
C LEU A 58 0.31 0.11 -14.35
N GLU A 59 0.94 -1.06 -14.31
CA GLU A 59 1.84 -1.51 -15.38
C GLU A 59 1.08 -1.91 -16.64
N GLN A 60 -0.10 -2.52 -16.52
CA GLN A 60 -0.88 -2.96 -17.66
C GLN A 60 -1.70 -1.82 -18.29
N HIS A 61 -2.45 -1.08 -17.48
CA HIS A 61 -3.41 -0.09 -17.99
C HIS A 61 -2.82 1.31 -18.00
N VAL A 62 -2.42 1.83 -16.83
CA VAL A 62 -1.98 3.24 -16.68
C VAL A 62 -0.75 3.52 -17.56
N ARG A 63 0.25 2.64 -17.54
CA ARG A 63 1.47 2.77 -18.34
C ARG A 63 1.19 2.75 -19.85
N SER A 64 0.21 1.95 -20.28
CA SER A 64 -0.18 1.90 -21.70
C SER A 64 -0.81 3.21 -22.15
N PHE A 65 -1.66 3.82 -21.31
CA PHE A 65 -2.24 5.15 -21.56
C PHE A 65 -1.18 6.26 -21.51
N TRP A 66 -0.26 6.21 -20.54
CA TRP A 66 0.89 7.10 -20.46
C TRP A 66 1.73 7.05 -21.74
N GLY A 67 2.05 5.86 -22.24
CA GLY A 67 2.83 5.69 -23.47
C GLY A 67 2.16 6.28 -24.72
N ALA A 68 0.83 6.41 -24.72
CA ALA A 68 0.07 7.00 -25.81
C ALA A 68 -0.12 8.52 -25.69
N MET A 69 -0.32 9.04 -24.47
CA MET A 69 -0.64 10.45 -24.22
C MET A 69 0.56 11.31 -23.80
N GLY A 70 1.60 10.70 -23.21
CA GLY A 70 2.76 11.40 -22.69
C GLY A 70 2.43 12.32 -21.51
N ALA A 71 3.25 13.37 -21.33
CA ALA A 71 3.27 14.24 -20.14
C ALA A 71 1.96 14.99 -19.81
N GLU A 72 0.97 15.00 -20.70
CA GLU A 72 -0.34 15.59 -20.44
C GLU A 72 -1.26 14.67 -19.62
N PHE A 73 -0.91 13.39 -19.47
CA PHE A 73 -1.69 12.43 -18.70
C PHE A 73 -1.52 12.65 -17.19
N LEU A 74 -2.65 12.77 -16.50
CA LEU A 74 -2.73 12.83 -15.05
C LEU A 74 -3.44 11.58 -14.53
N PHE A 75 -2.79 10.88 -13.61
CA PHE A 75 -3.36 9.69 -12.99
C PHE A 75 -4.23 10.07 -11.79
N MET A 76 -5.47 9.60 -11.79
CA MET A 76 -6.41 9.77 -10.68
C MET A 76 -6.79 8.39 -10.14
N ASP A 77 -6.74 8.24 -8.82
CA ASP A 77 -7.23 7.06 -8.13
C ASP A 77 -8.04 7.46 -6.89
N ASP A 78 -8.67 6.47 -6.27
CA ASP A 78 -9.28 6.68 -4.97
C ASP A 78 -8.23 6.60 -3.85
N ASN A 79 -8.57 7.15 -2.69
CA ASN A 79 -7.70 7.14 -1.51
C ASN A 79 -7.72 5.80 -0.75
N ALA A 80 -8.09 4.69 -1.38
CA ALA A 80 -7.98 3.38 -0.76
C ALA A 80 -6.50 3.03 -0.52
N ARG A 81 -6.23 2.39 0.62
CA ARG A 81 -4.86 2.14 1.06
C ARG A 81 -3.97 1.38 0.06
N PRO A 82 -4.44 0.35 -0.68
CA PRO A 82 -3.59 -0.31 -1.67
C PRO A 82 -3.08 0.63 -2.76
N HIS A 83 -3.84 1.67 -3.10
CA HIS A 83 -3.46 2.66 -4.12
C HIS A 83 -2.53 3.75 -3.57
N ARG A 84 -2.55 3.95 -2.26
CA ARG A 84 -1.70 4.91 -1.53
C ARG A 84 -0.49 4.22 -0.87
N ALA A 85 -0.23 2.97 -1.23
CA ALA A 85 0.92 2.23 -0.71
C ALA A 85 2.21 2.76 -1.33
N ASN A 86 3.31 2.78 -0.58
CA ASN A 86 4.61 3.28 -1.07
C ASN A 86 5.04 2.62 -2.40
N ILE A 87 4.73 1.33 -2.59
CA ILE A 87 5.05 0.61 -3.84
C ILE A 87 4.35 1.19 -5.08
N VAL A 88 3.16 1.76 -4.91
CA VAL A 88 2.41 2.42 -5.99
C VAL A 88 3.06 3.75 -6.31
N ASP A 89 3.40 4.54 -5.29
CA ASP A 89 4.06 5.83 -5.47
C ASP A 89 5.45 5.66 -6.11
N GLU A 90 6.23 4.66 -5.68
CA GLU A 90 7.50 4.30 -6.31
C GLU A 90 7.34 3.94 -7.80
N CYS A 91 6.28 3.19 -8.15
CA CYS A 91 6.00 2.83 -9.54
C CYS A 91 5.69 4.08 -10.38
N LEU A 92 4.81 4.96 -9.89
CA LEU A 92 4.42 6.19 -10.58
C LEU A 92 5.63 7.13 -10.79
N GLN A 93 6.46 7.29 -9.75
CA GLN A 93 7.70 8.07 -9.82
C GLN A 93 8.70 7.50 -10.83
N SER A 94 8.84 6.17 -10.89
CA SER A 94 9.77 5.52 -11.83
C SER A 94 9.40 5.71 -13.30
N GLU A 95 8.13 5.96 -13.60
CA GLU A 95 7.60 6.20 -14.94
C GLU A 95 7.32 7.69 -15.22
N ASP A 96 7.66 8.60 -14.29
CA ASP A 96 7.39 10.05 -14.34
C ASP A 96 5.90 10.40 -14.52
N ILE A 97 5.02 9.58 -13.94
CA ILE A 97 3.56 9.76 -14.01
C ILE A 97 3.12 10.63 -12.83
N THR A 98 2.51 11.78 -13.13
CA THR A 98 1.96 12.67 -12.11
C THR A 98 0.61 12.13 -11.62
N ARG A 99 0.52 11.88 -10.30
CA ARG A 99 -0.73 11.59 -9.60
C ARG A 99 -1.42 12.89 -9.22
N MET A 100 -2.72 12.96 -9.44
CA MET A 100 -3.56 14.05 -8.96
C MET A 100 -4.11 13.71 -7.57
N ASP A 101 -3.89 14.60 -6.59
CA ASP A 101 -4.32 14.44 -5.20
C ASP A 101 -5.74 14.94 -4.89
#